data_AF-A0A9W4KFN1-F1
#
_entry.id   AF-A0A9W4KFN1-F1
#
_cell.length_a   1.000
_cell.length_b   1.000
_cell.length_c   1.000
_cell.angle_alpha   90.00
_cell.angle_beta   90.00
_cell.angle_gamma   90.00
#
_symmetry.space_group_name_H-M   'P 1'
#
loop_
_entity.id
_entity.type
_entity.pdbx_description
1 polymer ?
#
loop_
_entity_poly.entity_id
_entity_poly.type
_entity_poly.pdbx_seq_one_letter_code
_entity_poly.pdbx_strand_id
1 'polypeptide(L)'
;MIVWFSPILCGIVGAASRTLGYPVRLSDVSLPSKLDLIARHLTFTALTGTDLAAELTDPWQLLEFLNAARLAYGLDTPESLGYPAGFDFVHGPLNIAVYIDYNAYSLDLWTADLTGLGVNTLGHEHSYARYPELGLWRIDPADSESRVSQAIQHFISNLKTTDDGNHVRAVIVSGEAPSFATNSLRSSIIEWGFSRWLNHFHSSHVQM
;
A
#
# COMPACT_ATOMS: atom_id res chain seq x y z
N MET A 1 -28.36 -0.07 -2.02
CA MET A 1 -27.17 -0.18 -1.14
C MET A 1 -26.26 1.04 -1.38
N ILE A 2 -26.77 2.25 -1.18
CA ILE A 2 -26.04 3.54 -1.38
C ILE A 2 -26.10 4.39 -0.08
N VAL A 3 -27.10 4.13 0.76
CA VAL A 3 -27.47 4.95 1.94
C VAL A 3 -26.49 4.80 3.13
N TRP A 4 -25.63 3.79 3.14
CA TRP A 4 -24.75 3.49 4.28
C TRP A 4 -23.30 3.99 4.14
N PHE A 5 -22.89 4.46 2.96
CA PHE A 5 -21.50 4.85 2.70
C PHE A 5 -21.18 6.24 3.28
N SER A 6 -22.12 7.17 3.18
CA SER A 6 -21.97 8.56 3.64
C SER A 6 -21.73 8.69 5.16
N PRO A 7 -22.49 8.01 6.05
CA PRO A 7 -22.28 8.14 7.50
C PRO A 7 -20.90 7.67 7.98
N ILE A 8 -20.36 6.59 7.39
CA ILE A 8 -19.03 6.06 7.73
C ILE A 8 -17.96 7.05 7.30
N LEU A 9 -18.06 7.58 6.08
CA LEU A 9 -17.12 8.56 5.54
C LEU A 9 -17.12 9.84 6.38
N CYS A 10 -18.31 10.35 6.77
CA CYS A 10 -18.46 11.47 7.70
C CYS A 10 -17.75 11.20 9.04
N GLY A 11 -17.90 9.98 9.58
CA GLY A 11 -17.27 9.57 10.82
C GLY A 11 -15.74 9.62 10.74
N ILE A 12 -15.17 9.06 9.66
CA ILE A 12 -13.71 9.00 9.44
C ILE A 12 -13.14 10.41 9.23
N VAL A 13 -13.71 11.20 8.31
CA VAL A 13 -13.24 12.57 8.03
C VAL A 13 -13.38 13.46 9.26
N GLY A 14 -14.47 13.31 10.01
CA GLY A 14 -14.69 14.03 11.26
C GLY A 14 -13.67 13.65 12.34
N ALA A 15 -13.32 12.38 12.47
CA ALA A 15 -12.27 11.93 13.38
C ALA A 15 -10.90 12.48 12.97
N ALA A 16 -10.54 12.36 11.68
CA ALA A 16 -9.27 12.87 11.16
C ALA A 16 -9.14 14.39 11.36
N SER A 17 -10.20 15.15 11.07
CA SER A 17 -10.20 16.61 11.26
C SER A 17 -10.01 17.02 12.72
N ARG A 18 -10.63 16.28 13.66
CA ARG A 18 -10.45 16.52 15.10
C ARG A 18 -9.02 16.23 15.54
N THR A 19 -8.44 15.13 15.05
CA THR A 19 -7.06 14.75 15.39
C THR A 19 -6.04 15.75 14.84
N LEU A 20 -6.24 16.24 13.62
CA LEU A 20 -5.31 17.15 12.96
C LEU A 20 -5.52 18.62 13.33
N GLY A 21 -6.67 18.97 13.91
CA GLY A 21 -6.98 20.34 14.33
C GLY A 21 -7.38 21.27 13.17
N TYR A 22 -7.62 20.73 11.98
CA TYR A 22 -8.10 21.47 10.81
C TYR A 22 -9.01 20.58 9.93
N PRO A 23 -9.87 21.16 9.08
CA PRO A 23 -10.75 20.39 8.21
C PRO A 23 -9.95 19.52 7.23
N VAL A 24 -10.18 18.22 7.26
CA VAL A 24 -9.65 17.27 6.28
C VAL A 24 -10.57 17.20 5.08
N ARG A 25 -9.97 17.17 3.89
CA ARG A 25 -10.66 16.98 2.62
C ARG A 25 -10.15 15.72 1.95
N LEU A 26 -11.03 15.04 1.22
CA LEU A 26 -10.69 13.83 0.48
C LEU A 26 -10.33 14.20 -0.95
N SER A 27 -9.06 14.00 -1.33
CA SER A 27 -8.57 14.19 -2.70
C SER A 27 -8.58 12.90 -3.51
N ASP A 28 -8.50 11.74 -2.86
CA ASP A 28 -8.39 10.43 -3.49
C ASP A 28 -9.00 9.34 -2.60
N VAL A 29 -9.51 8.26 -3.20
CA VAL A 29 -10.09 7.11 -2.47
C VAL A 29 -9.59 5.80 -3.04
N SER A 30 -9.03 4.96 -2.16
CA SER A 30 -8.68 3.58 -2.48
C SER A 30 -9.92 2.68 -2.50
N LEU A 31 -10.08 1.88 -3.54
CA LEU A 31 -11.14 0.90 -3.67
C LEU A 31 -10.58 -0.54 -3.70
N PRO A 32 -11.36 -1.53 -3.20
CA PRO A 32 -11.01 -2.93 -3.37
C PRO A 32 -10.75 -3.29 -4.83
N SER A 33 -9.66 -4.01 -5.06
CA SER A 33 -9.40 -4.64 -6.36
C SER A 33 -10.58 -5.58 -6.69
N LYS A 34 -11.03 -5.59 -7.96
CA LYS A 34 -12.13 -6.42 -8.49
C LYS A 34 -13.57 -5.88 -8.32
N LEU A 35 -13.76 -4.62 -7.93
CA LEU A 35 -15.06 -3.99 -8.15
C LEU A 35 -15.37 -3.92 -9.65
N ASP A 36 -16.55 -4.38 -10.06
CA ASP A 36 -17.00 -4.22 -11.44
C ASP A 36 -17.28 -2.75 -11.79
N LEU A 37 -17.44 -2.46 -13.08
CA LEU A 37 -17.65 -1.10 -13.57
C LEU A 37 -18.88 -0.42 -12.95
N ILE A 38 -19.95 -1.18 -12.67
CA ILE A 38 -21.18 -0.65 -12.08
C ILE A 38 -20.91 -0.26 -10.63
N ALA A 39 -20.30 -1.15 -9.85
CA ALA A 39 -19.93 -0.88 -8.46
C ALA A 39 -18.99 0.32 -8.36
N ARG A 40 -17.97 0.41 -9.23
CA ARG A 40 -17.05 1.57 -9.28
C ARG A 40 -17.80 2.87 -9.57
N HIS A 41 -18.71 2.87 -10.56
CA HIS A 41 -19.48 4.05 -10.92
C HIS A 41 -20.43 4.49 -9.79
N LEU A 42 -21.10 3.53 -9.14
CA LEU A 42 -21.96 3.80 -7.99
C LEU A 42 -21.15 4.36 -6.80
N THR A 43 -19.96 3.84 -6.53
CA THR A 43 -19.07 4.38 -5.50
C THR A 43 -18.61 5.79 -5.83
N PHE A 44 -18.22 6.06 -7.08
CA PHE A 44 -17.88 7.42 -7.54
C PHE A 44 -19.03 8.39 -7.27
N THR A 45 -20.22 8.04 -7.74
CA THR A 45 -21.43 8.88 -7.60
C THR A 45 -21.79 9.10 -6.13
N ALA A 46 -21.65 8.07 -5.29
CA ALA A 46 -21.91 8.19 -3.86
C ALA A 46 -20.90 9.10 -3.15
N LEU A 47 -19.65 9.15 -3.61
CA LEU A 47 -18.60 10.00 -3.04
C LEU A 47 -18.76 11.45 -3.49
N THR A 48 -18.92 11.70 -4.80
CA THR A 48 -19.06 13.06 -5.36
C THR A 48 -20.40 13.71 -5.02
N GLY A 49 -21.40 12.93 -4.61
CA GLY A 49 -22.66 13.42 -4.08
C GLY A 49 -22.58 13.98 -2.65
N THR A 50 -21.40 14.09 -2.06
CA THR A 50 -21.19 14.60 -0.68
C THR A 50 -20.27 15.81 -0.65
N ASP A 51 -20.53 16.74 0.27
CA ASP A 51 -19.65 17.91 0.49
C ASP A 51 -18.25 17.54 1.04
N LEU A 52 -18.09 16.31 1.55
CA LEU A 52 -16.84 15.82 2.14
C LEU A 52 -15.77 15.51 1.10
N ALA A 53 -16.18 15.24 -0.13
CA ALA A 53 -15.30 14.84 -1.20
C ALA A 53 -15.47 15.77 -2.41
N ALA A 54 -15.68 17.06 -2.16
CA ALA A 54 -15.82 18.08 -3.20
C ALA A 54 -14.61 18.17 -4.14
N GLU A 55 -13.46 17.62 -3.74
CA GLU A 55 -12.24 17.56 -4.54
C GLU A 55 -12.13 16.28 -5.39
N LEU A 56 -12.98 15.27 -5.14
CA LEU A 56 -13.18 14.14 -6.04
C LEU A 56 -14.05 14.59 -7.22
N THR A 57 -13.40 15.06 -8.28
CA THR A 57 -14.06 15.55 -9.48
C THR A 57 -13.98 14.57 -10.64
N ASP A 58 -13.02 13.65 -10.59
CA ASP A 58 -12.72 12.76 -11.70
C ASP A 58 -12.64 11.27 -11.29
N PRO A 59 -13.09 10.35 -12.16
CA PRO A 59 -13.02 8.91 -11.90
C PRO A 59 -11.61 8.35 -11.66
N TRP A 60 -10.56 9.03 -12.12
CA TRP A 60 -9.17 8.59 -11.91
C TRP A 60 -8.70 8.77 -10.45
N GLN A 61 -9.42 9.55 -9.65
CA GLN A 61 -9.20 9.69 -8.20
C GLN A 61 -9.74 8.49 -7.40
N LEU A 62 -10.39 7.53 -8.08
CA LEU A 62 -10.73 6.21 -7.54
C LEU A 62 -9.62 5.21 -7.85
N LEU A 63 -8.72 5.09 -6.89
CA LEU A 63 -7.48 4.36 -7.04
C LEU A 63 -7.66 2.92 -6.61
N GLU A 64 -6.95 2.01 -7.28
CA GLU A 64 -6.71 0.70 -6.71
C GLU A 64 -5.68 0.81 -5.58
N PHE A 65 -5.68 -0.18 -4.68
CA PHE A 65 -4.84 -0.21 -3.48
C PHE A 65 -3.38 0.20 -3.73
N LEU A 66 -2.71 -0.39 -4.73
CA LEU A 66 -1.30 -0.11 -5.00
C LEU A 66 -1.06 1.34 -5.47
N ASN A 67 -1.99 1.91 -6.25
CA ASN A 67 -1.92 3.30 -6.70
C ASN A 67 -2.16 4.27 -5.54
N ALA A 68 -3.10 3.96 -4.65
CA ALA A 68 -3.33 4.74 -3.43
C ALA A 68 -2.11 4.69 -2.51
N ALA A 69 -1.51 3.51 -2.30
CA ALA A 69 -0.30 3.35 -1.53
C ALA A 69 0.89 4.10 -2.15
N ARG A 70 1.06 4.06 -3.48
CA ARG A 70 2.10 4.84 -4.17
C ARG A 70 2.01 6.34 -3.81
N LEU A 71 0.81 6.92 -3.91
CA LEU A 71 0.60 8.34 -3.58
C LEU A 71 0.80 8.64 -2.10
N ALA A 72 0.28 7.79 -1.21
CA ALA A 72 0.39 7.99 0.23
C ALA A 72 1.85 8.04 0.74
N TYR A 73 2.76 7.33 0.05
CA TYR A 73 4.19 7.31 0.34
C TYR A 73 5.01 8.24 -0.56
N GLY A 74 4.38 9.07 -1.40
CA GLY A 74 5.05 10.07 -2.26
C GLY A 74 5.92 9.46 -3.36
N LEU A 75 5.64 8.22 -3.78
CA LEU A 75 6.45 7.45 -4.74
C LEU A 75 6.21 7.84 -6.21
N ASP A 76 5.54 8.97 -6.44
CA ASP A 76 5.26 9.57 -7.73
C ASP A 76 6.29 10.64 -8.13
N THR A 77 7.30 10.87 -7.28
CA THR A 77 8.39 11.82 -7.52
C THR A 77 9.71 11.10 -7.76
N PRO A 78 10.53 11.51 -8.76
CA PRO A 78 11.89 11.00 -8.97
C PRO A 78 12.74 10.89 -7.70
N GLU A 79 12.65 11.91 -6.87
CA GLU A 79 13.44 12.10 -5.67
C GLU A 79 13.12 11.03 -4.62
N SER A 80 11.86 10.64 -4.49
CA SER A 80 11.44 9.55 -3.58
C SER A 80 12.04 8.19 -3.93
N LEU A 81 12.41 8.00 -5.20
CA LEU A 81 13.03 6.78 -5.73
C LEU A 81 14.56 6.92 -5.88
N GLY A 82 15.12 8.04 -5.42
CA GLY A 82 16.55 8.32 -5.41
C GLY A 82 17.12 8.88 -6.70
N TYR A 83 16.28 9.38 -7.60
CA TYR A 83 16.71 10.06 -8.83
C TYR A 83 16.71 11.59 -8.66
N PRO A 84 17.44 12.32 -9.52
CA PRO A 84 17.34 13.78 -9.58
C PRO A 84 15.94 14.27 -9.97
N ALA A 85 15.61 15.49 -9.53
CA ALA A 85 14.42 16.19 -9.97
C ALA A 85 14.31 16.22 -11.51
N GLY A 86 13.13 15.89 -12.05
CA GLY A 86 12.88 15.88 -13.50
C GLY A 86 13.34 14.62 -14.24
N PHE A 87 13.78 13.57 -13.54
CA PHE A 87 13.97 12.24 -14.14
C PHE A 87 12.68 11.75 -14.81
N ASP A 88 12.78 11.24 -16.03
CA ASP A 88 11.64 10.70 -16.76
C ASP A 88 11.37 9.24 -16.40
N PHE A 89 10.29 9.00 -15.66
CA PHE A 89 9.84 7.65 -15.31
C PHE A 89 9.33 6.84 -16.50
N VAL A 90 8.85 7.49 -17.58
CA VAL A 90 8.27 6.79 -18.74
C VAL A 90 9.33 6.06 -19.54
N HIS A 91 10.55 6.60 -19.57
CA HIS A 91 11.69 6.04 -20.30
C HIS A 91 12.84 5.58 -19.40
N GLY A 92 12.62 5.57 -18.09
CA GLY A 92 13.58 5.14 -17.08
C GLY A 92 13.72 3.62 -16.96
N PRO A 93 14.64 3.12 -16.11
CA PRO A 93 14.70 1.71 -15.75
C PRO A 93 13.48 1.32 -14.92
N LEU A 94 13.22 0.01 -14.79
CA LEU A 94 12.20 -0.52 -13.88
C LEU A 94 12.42 0.01 -12.46
N ASN A 95 11.33 0.40 -11.81
CA ASN A 95 11.33 0.93 -10.45
C ASN A 95 10.37 0.12 -9.60
N ILE A 96 10.86 -0.98 -9.03
CA ILE A 96 10.00 -1.94 -8.36
C ILE A 96 9.76 -1.52 -6.92
N ALA A 97 8.51 -1.50 -6.51
CA ALA A 97 8.12 -1.45 -5.10
C ALA A 97 7.63 -2.82 -4.64
N VAL A 98 8.08 -3.22 -3.45
CA VAL A 98 7.53 -4.36 -2.71
C VAL A 98 6.46 -3.83 -1.77
N TYR A 99 5.23 -4.29 -1.89
CA TYR A 99 4.13 -3.95 -0.99
C TYR A 99 3.87 -5.13 -0.06
N ILE A 100 3.80 -4.86 1.24
CA ILE A 100 3.48 -5.84 2.26
C ILE A 100 2.30 -5.30 3.06
N ASP A 101 1.11 -5.84 2.83
CA ASP A 101 -0.09 -5.50 3.58
C ASP A 101 -0.45 -6.61 4.55
N TYR A 102 -0.32 -6.32 5.86
CA TYR A 102 -0.71 -7.26 6.89
C TYR A 102 -1.98 -6.78 7.59
N ASN A 103 -3.12 -7.39 7.27
CA ASN A 103 -4.42 -7.01 7.78
C ASN A 103 -5.09 -8.15 8.58
N ALA A 104 -6.31 -7.88 9.08
CA ALA A 104 -7.12 -8.83 9.84
C ALA A 104 -7.30 -10.20 9.18
N TYR A 105 -7.29 -10.25 7.84
CA TYR A 105 -7.72 -11.40 7.05
C TYR A 105 -6.60 -12.13 6.33
N SER A 106 -5.50 -11.44 6.01
CA SER A 106 -4.34 -12.01 5.32
C SER A 106 -3.07 -11.19 5.53
N LEU A 107 -1.94 -11.85 5.28
CA LEU A 107 -0.72 -11.20 4.82
C LEU A 107 -0.71 -11.27 3.29
N ASP A 108 -0.76 -10.11 2.63
CA ASP A 108 -0.66 -9.98 1.18
C ASP A 108 0.67 -9.30 0.81
N LEU A 109 1.36 -9.84 -0.20
CA LEU A 109 2.65 -9.36 -0.69
C LEU A 109 2.57 -9.12 -2.20
N TRP A 110 3.03 -7.97 -2.69
CA TRP A 110 3.11 -7.67 -4.12
C TRP A 110 4.47 -7.12 -4.52
N THR A 111 4.85 -7.35 -5.77
CA THR A 111 5.81 -6.51 -6.50
C THR A 111 5.10 -5.80 -7.64
N ALA A 112 5.44 -4.52 -7.81
CA ALA A 112 4.89 -3.75 -8.89
C ALA A 112 5.87 -2.70 -9.39
N ASP A 113 5.82 -2.44 -10.69
CA ASP A 113 6.61 -1.40 -11.34
C ASP A 113 5.93 -0.04 -11.15
N LEU A 114 6.71 0.90 -10.63
CA LEU A 114 6.32 2.29 -10.43
C LEU A 114 6.60 3.08 -11.70
N THR A 115 5.54 3.68 -12.23
CA THR A 115 5.61 4.63 -13.33
C THR A 115 5.16 6.00 -12.87
N GLY A 116 5.43 7.04 -13.67
CA GLY A 116 4.93 8.38 -13.37
C GLY A 116 3.40 8.45 -13.27
N LEU A 117 2.69 7.59 -14.00
CA LEU A 117 1.22 7.62 -14.12
C LEU A 117 0.51 6.59 -13.23
N GLY A 118 1.25 5.71 -12.54
CA GLY A 118 0.64 4.70 -11.68
C GLY A 118 1.53 3.48 -11.48
N VAL A 119 0.89 2.40 -11.02
CA VAL A 119 1.54 1.15 -10.65
C VAL A 119 1.08 0.02 -11.57
N ASN A 120 2.03 -0.71 -12.14
CA ASN A 120 1.77 -1.90 -12.94
C ASN A 120 2.23 -3.15 -12.19
N THR A 121 1.31 -4.04 -11.83
CA THR A 121 1.68 -5.35 -11.28
C THR A 121 2.43 -6.16 -12.34
N LEU A 122 3.54 -6.76 -11.94
CA LEU A 122 4.34 -7.57 -12.87
C LEU A 122 3.63 -8.89 -13.19
N GLY A 123 3.70 -9.34 -14.44
CA GLY A 123 3.05 -10.58 -14.91
C GLY A 123 3.82 -11.85 -14.59
N HIS A 124 4.38 -11.98 -13.38
CA HIS A 124 5.25 -13.09 -12.99
C HIS A 124 4.64 -13.93 -11.85
N GLU A 125 5.01 -15.22 -11.75
CA GLU A 125 4.49 -16.15 -10.73
C GLU A 125 4.77 -15.72 -9.28
N HIS A 126 5.68 -14.77 -9.07
CA HIS A 126 6.10 -14.28 -7.76
C HIS A 126 5.75 -12.81 -7.52
N SER A 127 4.97 -12.18 -8.40
CA SER A 127 4.58 -10.78 -8.23
C SER A 127 3.49 -10.56 -7.21
N TYR A 128 2.81 -11.63 -6.80
CA TYR A 128 1.78 -11.60 -5.79
C TYR A 128 1.80 -12.90 -4.98
N ALA A 129 1.77 -12.77 -3.66
CA ALA A 129 1.52 -13.87 -2.74
C ALA A 129 0.51 -13.46 -1.68
N ARG A 130 -0.42 -14.37 -1.37
CA ARG A 130 -1.42 -14.18 -0.33
C ARG A 130 -1.36 -15.34 0.65
N TYR A 131 -1.30 -15.01 1.93
CA TYR A 131 -1.30 -15.95 3.05
C TYR A 131 -2.50 -15.66 3.97
N PRO A 132 -3.71 -16.17 3.64
CA PRO A 132 -4.90 -15.95 4.46
C PRO A 132 -4.78 -16.53 5.87
N GLU A 133 -4.07 -17.64 6.03
CA GLU A 133 -3.76 -18.27 7.32
C GLU A 133 -2.86 -17.41 8.21
N LEU A 134 -2.24 -16.38 7.63
CA LEU A 134 -1.42 -15.40 8.34
C LEU A 134 -2.15 -14.07 8.56
N GLY A 135 -3.49 -14.01 8.49
CA GLY A 135 -4.26 -12.82 8.89
C GLY A 135 -4.27 -12.62 10.41
N LEU A 136 -4.31 -11.37 10.88
CA LEU A 136 -4.12 -11.02 12.31
C LEU A 136 -5.03 -11.80 13.25
N TRP A 137 -6.29 -12.03 12.87
CA TRP A 137 -7.27 -12.71 13.72
C TRP A 137 -7.09 -14.24 13.75
N ARG A 138 -6.24 -14.79 12.88
CA ARG A 138 -6.07 -16.23 12.66
C ARG A 138 -4.78 -16.79 13.25
N ILE A 139 -3.82 -15.94 13.58
CA ILE A 139 -2.56 -16.41 14.17
C ILE A 139 -2.57 -16.16 15.69
N ASP A 140 -2.15 -17.18 16.44
CA ASP A 140 -1.76 -17.01 17.83
C ASP A 140 -0.49 -16.12 17.89
N PRO A 141 -0.49 -15.03 18.67
CA PRO A 141 0.68 -14.18 18.85
C PRO A 141 1.96 -14.97 19.17
N ALA A 142 1.88 -16.09 19.89
CA ALA A 142 3.04 -16.90 20.27
C ALA A 142 3.74 -17.60 19.09
N ASP A 143 2.99 -17.97 18.04
CA ASP A 143 3.50 -18.74 16.88
C ASP A 143 3.65 -17.89 15.60
N SER A 144 3.31 -16.61 15.70
CA SER A 144 3.09 -15.75 14.53
C SER A 144 4.35 -15.11 13.96
N GLU A 145 5.31 -14.78 14.80
CA GLU A 145 6.52 -14.05 14.40
C GLU A 145 7.37 -14.85 13.38
N SER A 146 7.58 -16.14 13.67
CA SER A 146 8.40 -17.02 12.82
C SER A 146 7.74 -17.31 11.47
N ARG A 147 6.41 -17.53 11.45
CA ARG A 147 5.67 -17.85 10.21
C ARG A 147 5.55 -16.65 9.29
N VAL A 148 5.27 -15.47 9.84
CA VAL A 148 5.24 -14.21 9.06
C VAL A 148 6.63 -13.94 8.48
N SER A 149 7.67 -14.03 9.30
CA SER A 149 9.06 -13.89 8.83
C SER A 149 9.40 -14.85 7.69
N GLN A 150 9.06 -16.13 7.83
CA GLN A 150 9.34 -17.14 6.81
C GLN A 150 8.62 -16.84 5.49
N ALA A 151 7.35 -16.43 5.55
CA ALA A 151 6.59 -16.07 4.34
C ALA A 151 7.22 -14.89 3.60
N ILE A 152 7.60 -13.84 4.32
CA ILE A 152 8.26 -12.65 3.75
C ILE A 152 9.64 -13.02 3.20
N GLN A 153 10.45 -13.76 3.97
CA GLN A 153 11.78 -14.19 3.54
C GLN A 153 11.70 -15.07 2.30
N HIS A 154 10.72 -15.96 2.21
CA HIS A 154 10.49 -16.78 1.03
C HIS A 154 10.17 -15.92 -0.19
N PHE A 155 9.22 -14.98 -0.05
CA PHE A 155 8.84 -14.05 -1.11
C PHE A 155 10.03 -13.21 -1.59
N ILE A 156 10.78 -12.61 -0.66
CA ILE A 156 11.97 -11.82 -0.97
C ILE A 156 13.06 -12.70 -1.62
N SER A 157 13.28 -13.91 -1.13
CA SER A 157 14.30 -14.81 -1.68
C SER A 157 13.97 -15.19 -3.13
N ASN A 158 12.69 -15.44 -3.44
CA ASN A 158 12.24 -15.69 -4.81
C ASN A 158 12.41 -14.43 -5.68
N LEU A 159 12.16 -13.24 -5.14
CA LEU A 159 12.42 -11.99 -5.88
C LEU A 159 13.91 -11.78 -6.17
N LYS A 160 14.82 -12.27 -5.31
CA LYS A 160 16.28 -12.19 -5.58
C LYS A 160 16.73 -13.11 -6.72
N THR A 161 15.97 -14.14 -7.05
CA THR A 161 16.33 -15.03 -8.17
C THR A 161 15.90 -14.48 -9.53
N THR A 162 15.14 -13.38 -9.55
CA THR A 162 14.74 -12.67 -10.76
C THR A 162 15.56 -11.39 -10.94
N ASP A 163 15.63 -10.89 -12.19
CA ASP A 163 16.31 -9.63 -12.49
C ASP A 163 15.65 -8.43 -11.78
N ASP A 164 14.34 -8.53 -11.51
CA ASP A 164 13.53 -7.55 -10.78
C ASP A 164 14.11 -7.17 -9.41
N GLY A 165 14.76 -8.12 -8.71
CA GLY A 165 15.39 -7.86 -7.41
C GLY A 165 16.39 -6.70 -7.44
N ASN A 166 17.05 -6.47 -8.58
CA ASN A 166 18.02 -5.36 -8.77
C ASN A 166 17.33 -4.01 -9.01
N HIS A 167 16.04 -4.04 -9.34
CA HIS A 167 15.21 -2.89 -9.67
C HIS A 167 14.35 -2.42 -8.50
N VAL A 168 14.43 -3.07 -7.34
CA VAL A 168 13.67 -2.66 -6.16
C VAL A 168 14.18 -1.30 -5.66
N ARG A 169 13.25 -0.37 -5.46
CA ARG A 169 13.49 1.01 -4.99
C ARG A 169 12.82 1.30 -3.66
N ALA A 170 11.72 0.62 -3.36
CA ALA A 170 10.96 0.82 -2.14
C ALA A 170 10.40 -0.49 -1.58
N VAL A 171 10.26 -0.54 -0.26
CA VAL A 171 9.46 -1.54 0.44
C VAL A 171 8.43 -0.80 1.29
N ILE A 172 7.16 -1.03 1.00
CA ILE A 172 6.03 -0.43 1.71
C ILE A 172 5.43 -1.49 2.61
N VAL A 173 5.26 -1.14 3.88
CA VAL A 173 4.57 -1.98 4.86
C VAL A 173 3.32 -1.23 5.31
N SER A 174 2.15 -1.83 5.09
CA SER A 174 0.85 -1.30 5.49
C SER A 174 0.05 -2.31 6.31
N GLY A 175 -1.02 -1.81 6.93
CA GLY A 175 -1.98 -2.62 7.66
C GLY A 175 -1.82 -2.54 9.19
N GLU A 176 -2.34 -3.57 9.86
CA GLU A 176 -2.50 -3.67 11.31
C GLU A 176 -1.42 -4.58 11.93
N ALA A 177 -0.24 -4.64 11.30
CA ALA A 177 0.84 -5.51 11.72
C ALA A 177 1.18 -5.25 13.21
N PRO A 178 1.06 -6.27 14.08
CA PRO A 178 1.45 -6.13 15.48
C PRO A 178 2.97 -5.89 15.58
N SER A 179 3.41 -5.37 16.72
CA SER A 179 4.81 -4.94 16.91
C SER A 179 5.83 -6.04 16.61
N PHE A 180 5.57 -7.29 17.01
CA PHE A 180 6.44 -8.43 16.69
C PHE A 180 6.54 -8.68 15.17
N ALA A 181 5.43 -8.58 14.44
CA ALA A 181 5.41 -8.79 12.99
C ALA A 181 6.12 -7.65 12.28
N THR A 182 5.95 -6.42 12.77
CA THR A 182 6.68 -5.24 12.31
C THR A 182 8.20 -5.40 12.52
N ASN A 183 8.63 -5.95 13.66
CA ASN A 183 10.04 -6.21 13.92
C ASN A 183 10.60 -7.28 12.98
N SER A 184 9.86 -8.36 12.76
CA SER A 184 10.19 -9.41 11.78
C SER A 184 10.33 -8.90 10.35
N LEU A 185 9.37 -8.07 9.92
CA LEU A 185 9.38 -7.37 8.65
C LEU A 185 10.64 -6.53 8.52
N ARG A 186 10.93 -5.70 9.53
CA ARG A 186 12.11 -4.84 9.56
C ARG A 186 13.40 -5.65 9.48
N SER A 187 13.55 -6.70 10.28
CA SER A 187 14.75 -7.56 10.27
C SER A 187 14.97 -8.20 8.90
N SER A 188 13.91 -8.76 8.29
CA SER A 188 13.99 -9.39 6.98
C SER A 188 14.38 -8.41 5.87
N ILE A 189 13.87 -7.18 5.92
CA ILE A 189 14.21 -6.11 4.97
C ILE A 189 15.67 -5.64 5.16
N ILE A 190 16.12 -5.50 6.42
CA ILE A 190 17.50 -5.12 6.73
C ILE A 190 18.48 -6.19 6.26
N GLU A 191 18.22 -7.47 6.54
CA GLU A 191 19.05 -8.62 6.14
C GLU A 191 19.16 -8.77 4.62
N TRP A 192 18.15 -8.32 3.86
CA TRP A 192 18.24 -8.30 2.41
C TRP A 192 19.34 -7.36 1.89
N GLY A 193 19.79 -6.37 2.68
CA GLY A 193 20.85 -5.47 2.28
C GLY A 193 20.34 -4.11 1.79
N PHE A 194 19.15 -3.70 2.22
CA PHE A 194 18.66 -2.31 2.10
C PHE A 194 19.45 -1.31 2.99
N SER A 195 20.69 -1.63 3.38
CA SER A 195 21.55 -0.83 4.24
C SER A 195 21.98 0.52 3.62
N ARG A 196 21.64 0.79 2.36
CA ARG A 196 21.75 2.13 1.76
C ARG A 196 20.57 3.07 2.02
N TRP A 197 19.45 2.61 2.59
CA TRP A 197 18.16 3.34 2.54
C TRP A 197 17.34 3.31 3.85
N LEU A 198 17.98 3.19 5.01
CA LEU A 198 17.33 3.25 6.33
C LEU A 198 16.63 4.59 6.64
N ASN A 199 16.67 5.60 5.76
CA ASN A 199 16.09 6.91 6.03
C ASN A 199 14.57 6.99 5.82
N HIS A 200 13.88 6.01 5.19
CA HIS A 200 12.46 6.14 4.81
C HIS A 200 11.58 4.96 5.25
N PHE A 201 11.89 4.30 6.38
CA PHE A 201 10.97 3.33 6.98
C PHE A 201 9.78 4.07 7.66
N HIS A 202 8.70 4.32 6.91
CA HIS A 202 7.49 4.91 7.46
C HIS A 202 6.57 3.81 8.00
N SER A 203 6.61 3.61 9.32
CA SER A 203 5.57 2.86 10.04
C SER A 203 4.58 3.88 10.60
N SER A 204 3.38 3.95 10.03
CA SER A 204 2.26 4.63 10.67
C SER A 204 1.66 3.71 11.73
N HIS A 205 2.12 3.84 12.98
CA HIS A 205 1.37 3.34 14.12
C HIS A 205 0.21 4.30 14.37
N VAL A 206 -1.00 3.92 13.97
CA VAL A 206 -2.20 4.48 14.59
C VAL A 206 -2.42 3.67 15.86
N GLN A 207 -1.94 4.18 17.00
CA GLN A 207 -2.44 3.72 18.29
C GLN A 207 -3.91 4.13 18.36
N MET A 208 -4.80 3.15 18.26
CA MET A 208 -6.19 3.29 18.73
C MET A 208 -6.22 3.24 20.25
#